data_AF-A0A328AJ14-F1
#
_entry.id   AF-A0A328AJ14-F1
#
_cell.length_a   1.000
_cell.length_b   1.000
_cell.length_c   1.000
_cell.angle_alpha   90.00
_cell.angle_beta   90.00
_cell.angle_gamma   90.00
#
_symmetry.space_group_name_H-M   'P 1'
#
loop_
_entity.id
_entity.type
_entity.pdbx_description
1 polymer ?
#
loop_
_entity_poly.entity_id
_entity_poly.type
_entity_poly.pdbx_seq_one_letter_code
_entity_poly.pdbx_strand_id
1 'polypeptide(L)'
;MVIRNGPQFKQARDALGWTPLDMARALRLAGGDKQGEKRVLEMEAGKRDISGPVTVAVESFLHGFLPVGFKPEGPAPDDAAQR
;
A
#
# COMPACT_ATOMS: atom_id res chain seq x y z
N MET A 1 -11.98 -0.01 -1.27
CA MET A 1 -11.95 -1.41 -1.78
C MET A 1 -11.29 -2.24 -0.70
N VAL A 2 -11.89 -3.35 -0.24
CA VAL A 2 -11.26 -4.18 0.80
C VAL A 2 -10.35 -5.22 0.17
N ILE A 3 -9.05 -5.20 0.50
CA ILE A 3 -8.07 -6.18 -0.01
C ILE A 3 -8.19 -7.47 0.78
N ARG A 4 -8.52 -8.58 0.10
CA ARG A 4 -8.76 -9.89 0.73
C ARG A 4 -8.00 -11.04 0.08
N ASN A 5 -7.45 -10.82 -1.11
CA ASN A 5 -6.76 -11.86 -1.88
C ASN A 5 -5.63 -11.28 -2.74
N GLY A 6 -4.81 -12.17 -3.29
CA GLY A 6 -3.65 -11.82 -4.11
C GLY A 6 -3.96 -10.92 -5.32
N PRO A 7 -4.98 -11.21 -6.15
CA PRO A 7 -5.36 -10.33 -7.26
C PRO A 7 -5.68 -8.89 -6.84
N GLN A 8 -6.42 -8.69 -5.74
CA GLN A 8 -6.74 -7.35 -5.22
C GLN A 8 -5.49 -6.63 -4.69
N PHE A 9 -4.58 -7.36 -4.05
CA PHE A 9 -3.32 -6.81 -3.56
C PHE A 9 -2.40 -6.38 -4.72
N LYS A 10 -2.32 -7.19 -5.77
CA LYS A 10 -1.62 -6.85 -7.01
C LYS A 10 -2.22 -5.60 -7.66
N GLN A 11 -3.54 -5.55 -7.78
CA GLN A 11 -4.25 -4.39 -8.34
C GLN A 11 -3.95 -3.11 -7.56
N ALA A 12 -3.91 -3.18 -6.22
CA ALA A 12 -3.55 -2.04 -5.39
C ALA A 12 -2.11 -1.57 -5.64
N ARG A 13 -1.15 -2.50 -5.73
CA ARG A 13 0.24 -2.17 -6.05
C ARG A 13 0.37 -1.51 -7.42
N ASP A 14 -0.30 -2.07 -8.44
CA ASP A 14 -0.29 -1.54 -9.79
C ASP A 14 -0.93 -0.14 -9.85
N ALA A 15 -2.01 0.10 -9.10
CA ALA A 15 -2.65 1.42 -8.99
C ALA A 15 -1.76 2.48 -8.34
N LEU A 16 -0.88 2.08 -7.41
CA LEU A 16 0.12 2.96 -6.80
C LEU A 16 1.33 3.20 -7.72
N GLY A 17 1.44 2.49 -8.84
CA GLY A 17 2.60 2.55 -9.73
C GLY A 17 3.88 1.95 -9.12
N TRP A 18 3.75 1.06 -8.14
CA TRP A 18 4.86 0.53 -7.37
C TRP A 18 5.36 -0.82 -7.89
N THR A 19 6.67 -1.04 -7.82
CA THR A 19 7.22 -2.39 -7.99
C THR A 19 6.96 -3.26 -6.75
N PRO A 20 7.05 -4.61 -6.85
CA PRO A 20 6.96 -5.47 -5.67
C PRO A 20 7.96 -5.12 -4.56
N LEU A 21 9.15 -4.64 -4.93
CA LEU A 21 10.17 -4.17 -3.98
C LEU A 21 9.75 -2.86 -3.29
N ASP A 22 9.17 -1.91 -4.02
CA ASP A 22 8.67 -0.65 -3.44
C ASP A 22 7.55 -0.92 -2.43
N MET A 23 6.61 -1.80 -2.79
CA MET A 23 5.54 -2.24 -1.88
C MET A 23 6.12 -2.92 -0.62
N ALA A 24 7.11 -3.80 -0.78
CA ALA A 24 7.75 -4.46 0.35
C ALA A 24 8.44 -3.47 1.32
N ARG A 25 9.10 -2.44 0.75
CA ARG A 25 9.74 -1.37 1.51
C ARG A 25 8.73 -0.50 2.24
N ALA A 26 7.65 -0.10 1.57
CA ALA A 26 6.56 0.70 2.16
C ALA A 26 5.91 -0.04 3.35
N LEU A 27 5.69 -1.34 3.20
CA LEU A 27 5.13 -2.21 4.25
C LEU A 27 6.15 -2.62 5.33
N ARG A 28 7.43 -2.25 5.17
CA ARG A 28 8.53 -2.61 6.08
C ARG A 28 8.56 -4.12 6.39
N LEU A 29 8.36 -4.95 5.36
CA LEU A 29 8.34 -6.40 5.55
C LEU A 29 9.70 -6.88 6.04
N ALA A 30 9.73 -7.51 7.23
CA ALA A 30 10.97 -7.95 7.86
C ALA A 30 11.75 -8.97 7.01
N GLY A 31 13.08 -8.81 6.96
CA GLY A 31 14.03 -9.55 6.13
C GLY A 31 14.81 -8.61 5.21
N GLY A 32 16.00 -9.00 4.73
CA GLY A 32 16.75 -8.19 3.76
C GLY A 32 15.96 -8.00 2.45
N ASP A 33 16.34 -7.00 1.63
CA ASP A 33 15.60 -6.52 0.44
C ASP A 33 14.97 -7.62 -0.43
N LYS A 34 15.71 -8.71 -0.70
CA LYS A 34 15.23 -9.84 -1.53
C LYS A 34 14.11 -10.68 -0.89
N GLN A 35 14.02 -10.71 0.44
CA GLN A 35 12.99 -11.47 1.15
C GLN A 35 11.66 -10.73 1.20
N GLY A 36 11.67 -9.40 1.28
CA GLY A 36 10.48 -8.57 1.24
C GLY A 36 9.75 -8.68 -0.10
N GLU A 37 10.50 -8.53 -1.19
CA GLU A 37 9.97 -8.66 -2.57
C GLU A 37 9.32 -10.03 -2.80
N LYS A 38 10.02 -11.11 -2.41
CA LYS A 38 9.50 -12.48 -2.51
C LYS A 38 8.17 -12.63 -1.77
N ARG A 39 8.02 -12.06 -0.58
CA ARG A 39 6.77 -12.13 0.20
C ARG A 39 5.62 -11.42 -0.50
N VAL A 40 5.87 -10.26 -1.11
CA VAL A 40 4.86 -9.55 -1.92
C VAL A 40 4.40 -10.44 -3.07
N LEU A 41 5.33 -11.03 -3.82
CA LEU A 41 5.00 -11.95 -4.92
C LEU A 41 4.25 -13.21 -4.45
N GLU A 42 4.58 -13.76 -3.27
CA GLU A 42 3.83 -14.87 -2.66
C GLU A 42 2.40 -14.46 -2.29
N MET A 43 2.18 -13.25 -1.77
CA MET A 43 0.85 -12.73 -1.46
C MET A 43 0.03 -12.53 -2.73
N GLU A 44 0.60 -11.92 -3.78
CA GLU A 44 -0.07 -11.74 -5.07
C GLU A 44 -0.46 -13.07 -5.72
N ALA A 45 0.37 -14.09 -5.58
CA ALA A 45 0.11 -15.43 -6.08
C ALA A 45 -0.87 -16.24 -5.18
N GLY A 46 -1.33 -15.69 -4.05
CA GLY A 46 -2.18 -16.39 -3.09
C GLY A 46 -1.48 -17.53 -2.34
N LYS A 47 -0.15 -17.58 -2.37
CA LYS A 47 0.67 -18.58 -1.64
C LYS A 47 0.93 -18.17 -0.19
N ARG A 48 0.65 -16.91 0.14
CA ARG A 48 0.79 -16.33 1.47
C ARG A 48 -0.45 -15.48 1.75
N ASP A 49 -0.99 -15.63 2.95
CA ASP A 49 -2.12 -14.82 3.40
C ASP A 49 -1.73 -13.35 3.56
N ILE A 50 -2.70 -12.48 3.26
CA ILE A 50 -2.60 -11.04 3.48
C ILE A 50 -3.22 -10.76 4.84
N SER A 51 -2.39 -10.30 5.79
CA SER A 51 -2.86 -10.03 7.14
C SER A 51 -3.72 -8.75 7.20
N GLY A 52 -4.55 -8.65 8.23
CA GLY A 52 -5.35 -7.44 8.49
C GLY A 52 -4.51 -6.16 8.54
N PRO A 53 -3.36 -6.11 9.26
CA PRO A 53 -2.48 -4.94 9.26
C PRO A 53 -1.95 -4.55 7.88
N VAL A 54 -1.62 -5.52 7.03
CA VAL A 54 -1.19 -5.24 5.65
C VAL A 54 -2.34 -4.63 4.85
N THR A 55 -3.56 -5.15 5.01
CA THR A 55 -4.77 -4.62 4.35
C THR A 55 -4.99 -3.15 4.72
N VAL A 56 -4.97 -2.82 6.02
CA VAL A 56 -5.15 -1.45 6.51
C VAL A 56 -4.06 -0.50 5.98
N ALA A 57 -2.81 -0.96 5.94
CA ALA A 57 -1.70 -0.16 5.42
C ALA A 57 -1.87 0.14 3.92
N VAL A 58 -2.23 -0.86 3.11
CA VAL A 58 -2.42 -0.64 1.66
C VAL A 58 -3.64 0.25 1.39
N GLU A 59 -4.74 0.09 2.13
CA GLU A 59 -5.89 0.99 2.02
C GLU A 59 -5.50 2.43 2.36
N SER A 60 -4.66 2.62 3.39
CA SER A 60 -4.11 3.93 3.74
C SER A 60 -3.22 4.53 2.64
N PHE A 61 -2.44 3.71 1.94
CA PHE A 61 -1.64 4.17 0.80
C PHE A 61 -2.51 4.62 -0.38
N LEU A 62 -3.61 3.91 -0.65
CA LEU A 62 -4.51 4.22 -1.77
C LEU A 62 -5.39 5.45 -1.50
N HIS A 63 -5.87 5.60 -0.27
CA HIS A 63 -6.84 6.64 0.07
C HIS A 63 -6.23 7.86 0.77
N GLY A 64 -4.93 7.79 1.09
CA GLY A 64 -4.29 8.72 1.99
C GLY A 64 -4.68 8.43 3.45
N PHE A 65 -3.79 8.80 4.36
CA PHE A 65 -4.03 8.73 5.80
C PHE A 65 -3.51 10.00 6.46
N LEU A 66 -4.37 10.62 7.27
CA LEU A 66 -4.02 11.78 8.09
C LEU A 66 -4.30 11.42 9.55
N PRO A 67 -3.26 11.32 10.41
CA PRO A 67 -3.46 11.04 11.82
C PRO A 67 -4.31 12.12 12.50
N VAL A 68 -5.09 11.72 13.50
CA VAL A 68 -5.84 12.67 14.34
C VAL A 68 -4.86 13.64 15.00
N GLY A 69 -5.12 14.94 14.86
CA GLY A 69 -4.26 16.01 15.39
C GLY A 69 -3.11 16.42 14.47
N PHE A 70 -2.92 15.74 13.33
CA PHE A 70 -1.97 16.17 12.31
C PHE A 70 -2.61 17.27 11.45
N LYS A 71 -1.92 18.41 11.32
CA LYS A 71 -2.31 19.48 10.39
C LYS A 71 -1.43 19.34 9.14
N PRO A 72 -2.01 19.06 7.95
CA PRO A 72 -1.22 19.09 6.72
C PRO A 72 -0.70 20.52 6.51
N GLU A 73 0.59 20.66 6.25
CA GLU A 73 1.16 21.94 5.82
C GLU A 73 0.88 22.10 4.32
N GLY A 74 -0.13 22.91 3.95
CA GLY A 74 -0.42 23.26 2.55
C GLY A 74 -1.91 23.23 2.20
N PRO A 75 -2.29 23.81 1.04
CA PRO A 75 -3.68 23.78 0.57
C PRO A 75 -4.12 22.34 0.28
N ALA A 76 -5.38 22.04 0.60
CA ALA A 76 -5.95 20.73 0.34
C ALA A 76 -5.92 20.41 -1.17
N PRO A 77 -5.86 19.12 -1.56
CA PRO A 77 -5.82 18.73 -2.98
C PRO A 77 -6.98 19.24 -3.85
N ASP A 78 -8.08 19.68 -3.23
CA ASP A 78 -9.27 20.18 -3.92
C ASP A 78 -9.17 21.65 -4.40
N ASP A 79 -8.13 22.41 -4.01
CA ASP A 79 -7.95 23.79 -4.48
C ASP A 79 -7.24 23.91 -5.84
N ALA A 80 -6.65 22.83 -6.36
CA ALA A 80 -5.93 22.82 -7.63
C ALA A 80 -6.83 22.62 -8.87
N ALA A 81 -8.10 22.22 -8.68
CA ALA A 81 -9.03 21.93 -9.77
C ALA A 81 -9.94 23.13 -10.16
N GLN A 82 -9.72 24.32 -9.57
CA GLN A 82 -10.53 25.52 -9.82
C GLN A 82 -9.75 26.74 -10.36
N ARG A 83 -8.62 26.54 -11.04
CA ARG A 83 -7.90 27.63 -11.72
C ARG A 83 -7.59 27.32 -13.17
#